data_AF-A0A0P9E5G4-F1
#
_entry.id   AF-A0A0P9E5G4-F1
#
_cell.length_a   1.000
_cell.length_b   1.000
_cell.length_c   1.000
_cell.angle_alpha   90.00
_cell.angle_beta   90.00
_cell.angle_gamma   90.00
#
_symmetry.space_group_name_H-M   'P 1'
#
loop_
_entity.id
_entity.type
_entity.pdbx_description
1 polymer ?
#
loop_
_entity_poly.entity_id
_entity_poly.type
_entity_poly.pdbx_seq_one_letter_code
_entity_poly.pdbx_strand_id
1 'polypeptide(L)'
;MMAQNIERAQKVGEILLRNFTSQKGIFGRRNIPGDEKPENVKQGSYEHLMFITMVVSIDYMRDAVQLWKAGKKTFEDESLRWLFYPAEVVKRNRDEVIKAMQKYKLSKKFKKDAVEIWIPIAKSFNQLFDSNPLNLIKGCDYDAYEVYNKMRLYYKKQFPYISLVRFTIK
;
A
#
# COMPACT_ATOMS: atom_id res chain seq x y z
N MET A 1 -11.15 13.54 -24.11
CA MET A 1 -9.87 12.80 -23.96
C MET A 1 -8.77 13.83 -23.88
N MET A 2 -7.92 13.82 -22.83
CA MET A 2 -6.69 14.62 -22.89
C MET A 2 -5.82 14.00 -24.00
N ALA A 3 -5.51 14.75 -25.05
CA ALA A 3 -4.49 14.34 -26.01
C ALA A 3 -3.17 14.26 -25.25
N GLN A 4 -2.71 13.03 -24.96
CA GLN A 4 -1.43 12.81 -24.33
C GLN A 4 -0.35 13.21 -25.33
N ASN A 5 0.48 14.20 -24.97
CA ASN A 5 1.68 14.50 -25.74
C ASN A 5 2.69 13.37 -25.47
N ILE A 6 2.67 12.35 -26.33
CA ILE A 6 3.44 11.12 -26.20
C ILE A 6 4.94 11.43 -26.12
N GLU A 7 5.42 12.33 -26.98
CA GLU A 7 6.83 12.75 -27.02
C GLU A 7 7.27 13.39 -25.70
N ARG A 8 6.45 14.31 -25.17
CA ARG A 8 6.72 14.93 -23.86
C ARG A 8 6.68 13.89 -22.74
N ALA A 9 5.75 12.94 -22.78
CA ALA A 9 5.65 11.88 -21.77
C ALA A 9 6.87 10.96 -21.79
N GLN A 10 7.36 10.56 -22.97
CA GLN A 10 8.57 9.77 -23.13
C GLN A 10 9.79 10.51 -22.56
N LYS A 11 9.96 11.79 -22.93
CA LYS A 11 11.06 12.63 -22.44
C LYS A 11 11.04 12.80 -20.92
N VAL A 12 9.85 12.98 -20.34
CA VAL A 12 9.67 13.02 -18.88
C VAL A 12 10.02 11.67 -18.26
N GLY A 13 9.57 10.56 -18.84
CA GLY A 13 9.88 9.21 -18.39
C GLY A 13 11.38 8.92 -18.35
N GLU A 14 12.11 9.29 -19.42
CA GLU A 14 13.57 9.17 -19.48
C GLU A 14 14.28 9.97 -18.39
N ILE A 15 13.87 11.22 -18.17
CA ILE A 15 14.42 12.08 -17.12
C ILE A 15 14.18 11.45 -15.75
N LEU A 16 12.95 10.98 -15.48
CA LEU A 16 12.61 10.36 -14.21
C LEU A 16 13.41 9.08 -13.98
N LEU A 17 13.47 8.19 -14.98
CA LEU A 17 14.21 6.93 -14.88
C LEU A 17 15.70 7.15 -14.65
N ARG A 18 16.31 8.09 -15.38
CA ARG A 18 17.73 8.46 -15.21
C ARG A 18 18.02 9.00 -13.81
N ASN A 19 17.16 9.87 -13.30
CA ASN A 19 17.35 10.47 -11.97
C ASN A 19 17.05 9.46 -10.83
N PHE A 20 16.12 8.53 -11.05
CA PHE A 20 15.87 7.43 -10.13
C PHE A 20 17.07 6.47 -10.06
N THR A 21 17.58 6.04 -11.21
CA THR A 21 18.70 5.07 -11.31
C THR A 21 20.01 5.64 -10.79
N SER A 22 20.26 6.95 -10.98
CA SER A 22 21.47 7.61 -10.47
C SER A 22 21.49 7.82 -8.96
N GLN A 23 20.43 7.42 -8.24
CA GLN A 23 20.25 7.56 -6.78
C GLN A 23 20.39 8.99 -6.23
N LYS A 24 20.44 10.02 -7.09
CA LYS A 24 20.41 11.43 -6.71
C LYS A 24 18.98 11.92 -6.46
N GLY A 25 18.01 11.39 -7.22
CA GLY A 25 16.63 11.89 -7.23
C GLY A 25 16.53 13.31 -7.80
N ILE A 26 15.39 13.66 -8.40
CA ILE A 26 15.19 15.01 -8.98
C ILE A 26 15.09 16.12 -7.93
N PHE A 27 14.89 15.75 -6.66
CA PHE A 27 14.73 16.67 -5.52
C PHE A 27 15.83 16.50 -4.45
N GLY A 28 16.94 15.85 -4.79
CA GLY A 28 17.94 15.37 -3.83
C GLY A 28 17.49 14.12 -3.06
N ARG A 29 18.43 13.43 -2.40
CA ARG A 29 18.08 12.31 -1.49
C ARG A 29 17.29 12.85 -0.31
N ARG A 30 16.03 12.44 -0.22
CA ARG A 30 15.23 12.54 1.01
C ARG A 30 14.91 11.12 1.44
N ASN A 31 15.15 10.78 2.70
CA ASN A 31 14.66 9.51 3.25
C ASN A 31 13.13 9.59 3.29
N ILE A 32 12.47 8.93 2.34
CA ILE A 32 11.02 8.78 2.37
C ILE A 32 10.74 7.62 3.35
N PRO A 33 9.89 7.81 4.38
CA PRO A 33 9.66 6.79 5.38
C PRO A 33 9.18 5.43 4.83
N GLY A 34 8.52 5.45 3.66
CA GLY A 34 8.07 4.25 2.95
C GLY A 34 9.14 3.53 2.12
N ASP A 35 10.32 4.13 1.91
CA ASP A 35 11.44 3.47 1.21
C ASP A 35 12.16 2.46 2.12
N GLU A 36 12.00 2.61 3.43
CA GLU A 36 12.62 1.72 4.38
C GLU A 36 11.70 0.52 4.67
N LYS A 37 12.15 -0.67 4.27
CA LYS A 37 11.49 -1.94 4.57
C LYS A 37 11.68 -2.39 6.02
N PRO A 38 10.81 -3.27 6.57
CA PRO A 38 11.05 -3.91 7.85
C PRO A 38 12.35 -4.74 7.86
N GLU A 39 12.92 -4.96 9.04
CA GLU A 39 14.12 -5.79 9.20
C GLU A 39 13.91 -7.20 8.63
N ASN A 40 14.97 -7.74 8.01
CA ASN A 40 14.99 -9.10 7.43
C ASN A 40 13.94 -9.40 6.34
N VAL A 41 13.17 -8.42 5.89
CA VAL A 41 12.24 -8.59 4.75
C VAL A 41 13.01 -8.41 3.44
N LYS A 42 12.90 -9.37 2.52
CA LYS A 42 13.51 -9.27 1.18
C LYS A 42 12.69 -8.31 0.31
N GLN A 43 13.34 -7.37 -0.38
CA GLN A 43 12.64 -6.48 -1.31
C GLN A 43 11.95 -7.29 -2.41
N GLY A 44 10.67 -6.97 -2.66
CA GLY A 44 9.82 -7.67 -3.63
C GLY A 44 9.25 -9.01 -3.16
N SER A 45 9.55 -9.46 -1.94
CA SER A 45 8.87 -10.61 -1.32
C SER A 45 7.39 -10.33 -1.08
N TYR A 46 6.63 -11.39 -0.80
CA TYR A 46 5.24 -11.28 -0.37
C TYR A 46 5.09 -10.34 0.83
N GLU A 47 5.93 -10.52 1.85
CA GLU A 47 5.95 -9.74 3.09
C GLU A 47 6.18 -8.27 2.80
N HIS A 48 7.12 -7.97 1.91
CA HIS A 48 7.41 -6.59 1.50
C HIS A 48 6.21 -5.93 0.83
N LEU A 49 5.62 -6.60 -0.16
CA LEU A 49 4.49 -6.07 -0.92
C LEU A 49 3.25 -5.90 -0.03
N MET A 50 2.99 -6.86 0.85
CA MET A 50 1.85 -6.80 1.75
C MET A 50 2.02 -5.74 2.84
N PHE A 51 3.23 -5.59 3.39
CA PHE A 51 3.57 -4.50 4.31
C PHE A 51 3.23 -3.14 3.69
N ILE A 52 3.76 -2.86 2.50
CA ILE A 52 3.50 -1.61 1.79
C ILE A 52 2.00 -1.44 1.54
N THR A 53 1.35 -2.47 0.99
CA THR A 53 -0.06 -2.44 0.62
C THR A 53 -0.97 -2.10 1.80
N MET A 54 -0.77 -2.78 2.93
CA MET A 54 -1.60 -2.58 4.12
C MET A 54 -1.31 -1.23 4.78
N VAL A 55 -0.04 -0.83 4.90
CA VAL A 55 0.33 0.48 5.47
C VAL A 55 -0.25 1.63 4.64
N VAL A 56 -0.11 1.58 3.31
CA VAL A 56 -0.64 2.61 2.39
C VAL A 56 -2.16 2.71 2.45
N SER A 57 -2.87 1.60 2.73
CA SER A 57 -4.34 1.60 2.81
C SER A 57 -4.91 2.60 3.83
N ILE A 58 -4.12 2.92 4.87
CA ILE A 58 -4.49 3.85 5.93
C ILE A 58 -3.67 5.14 5.90
N ASP A 59 -2.95 5.46 4.82
CA ASP A 59 -2.04 6.63 4.68
C ASP A 59 -2.76 7.97 4.41
N TYR A 60 -4.09 7.98 4.34
CA TYR A 60 -4.84 9.19 4.00
C TYR A 60 -4.90 10.20 5.15
N MET A 61 -4.45 11.44 4.90
CA MET A 61 -4.49 12.61 5.81
C MET A 61 -3.80 12.37 7.17
N ARG A 62 -2.54 11.92 7.14
CA ARG A 62 -1.75 11.65 8.35
C ARG A 62 -0.27 11.92 8.15
N ASP A 63 0.45 11.93 9.27
CA ASP A 63 1.90 12.01 9.29
C ASP A 63 2.48 10.68 8.81
N ALA A 64 3.13 10.71 7.65
CA ALA A 64 3.74 9.54 7.02
C ALA A 64 4.89 8.99 7.88
N VAL A 65 5.73 9.84 8.46
CA VAL A 65 6.88 9.40 9.29
C VAL A 65 6.39 8.57 10.47
N GLN A 66 5.36 9.06 11.17
CA GLN A 66 4.76 8.35 12.29
C GLN A 66 4.08 7.05 11.85
N LEU A 67 3.35 7.07 10.72
CA LEU A 67 2.70 5.87 10.18
C LEU A 67 3.71 4.76 9.89
N TRP A 68 4.71 5.05 9.05
CA TRP A 68 5.65 4.05 8.58
C TRP A 68 6.48 3.51 9.75
N LYS A 69 6.85 4.36 10.73
CA LYS A 69 7.49 3.91 11.97
C LYS A 69 6.59 2.98 12.79
N ALA A 70 5.31 3.29 12.95
CA ALA A 70 4.36 2.42 13.65
C ALA A 70 4.10 1.12 12.88
N GLY A 71 4.00 1.19 11.55
CA GLY A 71 3.85 0.06 10.65
C GLY A 71 4.98 -0.93 10.81
N LYS A 72 6.24 -0.46 10.73
CA LYS A 72 7.42 -1.31 10.92
C LYS A 72 7.44 -1.99 12.28
N LYS A 73 7.25 -1.23 13.36
CA LYS A 73 7.19 -1.80 14.72
C LYS A 73 6.11 -2.87 14.84
N THR A 74 4.95 -2.65 14.21
CA THR A 74 3.84 -3.62 14.21
C THR A 74 4.18 -4.85 13.38
N PHE A 75 4.89 -4.70 12.26
CA PHE A 75 5.31 -5.79 11.40
C PHE A 75 6.42 -6.64 12.07
N GLU A 76 7.38 -5.99 12.70
CA GLU A 76 8.54 -6.62 13.34
C GLU A 76 8.14 -7.39 14.61
N ASP A 77 7.10 -6.94 15.31
CA ASP A 77 6.49 -7.68 16.42
C ASP A 77 5.79 -8.96 15.92
N GLU A 78 6.39 -10.11 16.20
CA GLU A 78 5.88 -11.43 15.82
C GLU A 78 4.45 -11.69 16.32
N SER A 79 4.08 -11.15 17.49
CA SER A 79 2.72 -11.30 18.06
C SER A 79 1.65 -10.51 17.29
N LEU A 80 2.07 -9.56 16.44
CA LEU A 80 1.19 -8.69 15.67
C LEU A 80 1.34 -8.89 14.16
N ARG A 81 2.37 -9.61 13.70
CA ARG A 81 2.69 -9.75 12.27
C ARG A 81 1.53 -10.30 11.44
N TRP A 82 0.66 -11.11 12.06
CA TRP A 82 -0.60 -11.59 11.48
C TRP A 82 -1.51 -10.48 10.94
N LEU A 83 -1.40 -9.23 11.42
CA LEU A 83 -2.12 -8.07 10.87
C LEU A 83 -1.81 -7.82 9.39
N PHE A 84 -0.66 -8.30 8.92
CA PHE A 84 -0.20 -8.18 7.54
C PHE A 84 -0.41 -9.49 6.75
N TYR A 85 -1.21 -10.43 7.25
CA TYR A 85 -1.60 -11.63 6.50
C TYR A 85 -3.12 -11.64 6.36
N PRO A 86 -3.67 -11.30 5.19
CA PRO A 86 -5.11 -11.15 5.02
C PRO A 86 -5.91 -12.39 5.45
N ALA A 87 -5.43 -13.59 5.13
CA ALA A 87 -6.01 -14.85 5.57
C ALA A 87 -6.07 -15.02 7.11
N GLU A 88 -5.16 -14.41 7.86
CA GLU A 88 -5.16 -14.41 9.32
C GLU A 88 -6.08 -13.33 9.88
N VAL A 89 -6.04 -12.11 9.31
CA VAL A 89 -6.91 -11.00 9.73
C VAL A 89 -8.39 -11.38 9.66
N VAL A 90 -8.81 -12.08 8.60
CA VAL A 90 -10.23 -12.46 8.42
C VAL A 90 -10.70 -13.53 9.43
N LYS A 91 -9.79 -14.23 10.11
CA LYS A 91 -10.11 -15.22 11.15
C LYS A 91 -10.29 -14.58 12.54
N ARG A 92 -9.80 -13.35 12.73
CA ARG A 92 -9.85 -12.65 14.02
C ARG A 92 -11.13 -11.85 14.17
N ASN A 93 -11.56 -11.66 15.42
CA ASN A 93 -12.66 -10.75 15.69
C ASN A 93 -12.22 -9.28 15.60
N ARG A 94 -13.19 -8.36 15.49
CA ARG A 94 -12.91 -6.93 15.28
C ARG A 94 -12.12 -6.31 16.44
N ASP A 95 -12.41 -6.70 17.68
CA ASP A 95 -11.79 -6.12 18.86
C ASP A 95 -10.32 -6.54 18.99
N GLU A 96 -9.97 -7.77 18.61
CA GLU A 96 -8.59 -8.22 18.50
C GLU A 96 -7.80 -7.35 17.53
N VAL A 97 -8.34 -7.09 16.33
CA VAL A 97 -7.69 -6.25 15.31
C VAL A 97 -7.52 -4.81 15.80
N ILE A 98 -8.56 -4.23 16.41
CA ILE A 98 -8.49 -2.86 16.96
C ILE A 98 -7.39 -2.79 18.02
N LYS A 99 -7.38 -3.70 18.99
CA LYS A 99 -6.37 -3.73 20.08
C LYS A 99 -4.95 -3.91 19.53
N ALA A 100 -4.77 -4.84 18.59
CA ALA A 100 -3.49 -5.12 17.96
C ALA A 100 -2.93 -3.89 17.22
N MET A 101 -3.76 -3.23 16.40
CA MET A 101 -3.36 -2.01 15.68
C MET A 101 -3.10 -0.82 16.61
N GLN A 102 -3.60 -0.83 17.85
CA GLN A 102 -3.35 0.23 18.83
C GLN A 102 -2.03 0.08 19.57
N LYS A 103 -1.46 -1.13 19.69
CA LYS A 103 -0.25 -1.40 20.48
C LYS A 103 0.92 -0.47 20.14
N TYR A 104 1.15 -0.19 18.84
CA TYR A 104 2.15 0.77 18.38
C TYR A 104 1.56 2.02 17.72
N LYS A 105 0.28 2.32 17.97
CA LYS A 105 -0.46 3.46 17.39
C LYS A 105 -0.46 3.43 15.85
N LEU A 106 -0.60 2.24 15.27
CA LEU A 106 -0.70 2.08 13.81
C LEU A 106 -1.97 2.74 13.27
N SER A 107 -3.10 2.55 13.97
CA SER A 107 -4.33 3.27 13.70
C SER A 107 -4.40 4.57 14.49
N LYS A 108 -4.63 5.68 13.79
CA LYS A 108 -4.89 7.00 14.39
C LYS A 108 -6.37 7.15 14.69
N LYS A 109 -7.24 6.60 13.84
CA LYS A 109 -8.69 6.54 14.04
C LYS A 109 -9.08 5.10 14.36
N PHE A 110 -9.10 4.77 15.65
CA PHE A 110 -9.03 3.39 16.14
C PHE A 110 -10.02 2.44 15.48
N LYS A 111 -11.32 2.79 15.48
CA LYS A 111 -12.37 1.97 14.85
C LYS A 111 -12.35 2.08 13.33
N LYS A 112 -12.18 3.28 12.79
CA LYS A 112 -12.24 3.51 11.34
C LYS A 112 -11.12 2.78 10.60
N ASP A 113 -9.87 3.00 11.01
CA ASP A 113 -8.71 2.42 10.35
C ASP A 113 -8.76 0.89 10.42
N ALA A 114 -9.18 0.30 11.54
CA ALA A 114 -9.27 -1.15 11.69
C ALA A 114 -10.50 -1.76 10.99
N VAL A 115 -11.70 -1.25 11.27
CA VAL A 115 -12.97 -1.89 10.91
C VAL A 115 -13.48 -1.46 9.54
N GLU A 116 -13.27 -0.20 9.16
CA GLU A 116 -13.76 0.35 7.88
C GLU A 116 -12.71 0.26 6.76
N ILE A 117 -11.42 0.06 7.10
CA ILE A 117 -10.33 0.03 6.12
C ILE A 117 -9.56 -1.28 6.18
N TRP A 118 -8.82 -1.55 7.26
CA TRP A 118 -7.88 -2.67 7.34
C TRP A 118 -8.54 -4.04 7.13
N ILE A 119 -9.61 -4.33 7.89
CA ILE A 119 -10.36 -5.58 7.76
C ILE A 119 -11.01 -5.71 6.37
N PRO A 120 -11.72 -4.69 5.82
CA PRO A 120 -12.25 -4.76 4.46
C PRO A 120 -11.17 -5.02 3.39
N ILE A 121 -10.03 -4.34 3.47
CA ILE A 121 -8.92 -4.53 2.53
C ILE A 121 -8.34 -5.95 2.63
N ALA A 122 -8.09 -6.43 3.85
CA ALA A 122 -7.67 -7.81 4.08
C ALA A 122 -8.69 -8.81 3.52
N LYS A 123 -9.98 -8.61 3.79
CA LYS A 123 -11.04 -9.47 3.26
C LYS A 123 -11.03 -9.50 1.74
N SER A 124 -10.88 -8.35 1.09
CA SER A 124 -10.86 -8.26 -0.37
C SER A 124 -9.64 -8.93 -0.98
N PHE A 125 -8.44 -8.75 -0.42
CA PHE A 125 -7.26 -9.49 -0.89
C PHE A 125 -7.39 -10.99 -0.68
N ASN A 126 -7.90 -11.42 0.48
CA ASN A 126 -8.12 -12.84 0.75
C ASN A 126 -9.12 -13.47 -0.25
N GLN A 127 -10.20 -12.77 -0.58
CA GLN A 127 -11.25 -13.30 -1.46
C GLN A 127 -10.91 -13.24 -2.95
N LEU A 128 -10.18 -12.22 -3.40
CA LEU A 128 -10.03 -11.94 -4.84
C LEU A 128 -8.63 -12.26 -5.37
N PHE A 129 -7.63 -12.31 -4.49
CA PHE A 129 -6.23 -12.34 -4.92
C PHE A 129 -5.38 -13.33 -4.11
N ASP A 130 -6.01 -14.33 -3.49
CA ASP A 130 -5.33 -15.34 -2.68
C ASP A 130 -4.40 -14.72 -1.62
N SER A 131 -4.91 -13.67 -0.96
CA SER A 131 -4.16 -12.87 0.01
C SER A 131 -2.87 -12.24 -0.52
N ASN A 132 -2.62 -12.17 -1.84
CA ASN A 132 -1.36 -11.68 -2.40
C ASN A 132 -1.58 -10.54 -3.42
N PRO A 133 -1.12 -9.30 -3.14
CA PRO A 133 -1.31 -8.16 -4.03
C PRO A 133 -0.62 -8.34 -5.39
N LEU A 134 0.40 -9.19 -5.49
CA LEU A 134 1.05 -9.49 -6.77
C LEU A 134 0.09 -10.18 -7.76
N ASN A 135 -0.93 -10.90 -7.27
CA ASN A 135 -1.92 -11.55 -8.13
C ASN A 135 -2.83 -10.53 -8.84
N LEU A 136 -3.12 -9.39 -8.20
CA LEU A 136 -3.79 -8.27 -8.87
C LEU A 136 -2.92 -7.72 -10.02
N ILE A 137 -1.63 -7.50 -9.75
CA ILE A 137 -0.69 -6.93 -10.73
C ILE A 137 -0.49 -7.90 -11.91
N LYS A 138 -0.27 -9.19 -11.62
CA LYS A 138 -0.17 -10.25 -12.64
C LYS A 138 -1.43 -10.36 -13.49
N GLY A 139 -2.60 -10.27 -12.87
CA GLY A 139 -3.88 -10.30 -13.58
C GLY A 139 -4.17 -9.06 -14.42
N CYS A 140 -3.25 -8.08 -14.44
CA CYS A 140 -3.28 -6.89 -15.29
C CYS A 140 -2.01 -6.82 -16.16
N ASP A 141 -1.33 -7.95 -16.40
CA ASP A 141 -0.09 -8.04 -17.18
C ASP A 141 0.99 -7.01 -16.80
N TYR A 142 1.05 -6.66 -15.50
CA TYR A 142 1.95 -5.64 -14.95
C TYR A 142 1.74 -4.23 -15.53
N ASP A 143 0.62 -3.98 -16.21
CA ASP A 143 0.23 -2.68 -16.73
C ASP A 143 -0.42 -1.82 -15.62
N ALA A 144 0.26 -0.73 -15.27
CA ALA A 144 -0.20 0.17 -14.21
C ALA A 144 -1.52 0.89 -14.55
N TYR A 145 -1.77 1.20 -15.83
CA TYR A 145 -3.01 1.83 -16.29
C TYR A 145 -4.17 0.85 -16.21
N GLU A 146 -3.94 -0.42 -16.54
CA GLU A 146 -4.93 -1.47 -16.36
C GLU A 146 -5.24 -1.71 -14.88
N VAL A 147 -4.22 -1.79 -14.01
CA VAL A 147 -4.43 -1.88 -12.55
C VAL A 147 -5.28 -0.70 -12.06
N TYR A 148 -4.96 0.53 -12.47
CA TYR A 148 -5.71 1.72 -12.12
C TYR A 148 -7.18 1.62 -12.55
N ASN A 149 -7.43 1.23 -13.81
CA ASN A 149 -8.78 1.09 -14.34
C ASN A 149 -9.55 -0.03 -13.63
N LYS A 150 -8.93 -1.18 -13.38
CA LYS A 150 -9.54 -2.30 -12.64
C LYS A 150 -9.94 -1.88 -11.23
N MET A 151 -9.04 -1.20 -10.52
CA MET A 151 -9.30 -0.68 -9.17
C MET A 151 -10.45 0.31 -9.14
N ARG A 152 -10.54 1.21 -10.12
CA ARG A 152 -11.55 2.27 -10.17
C ARG A 152 -12.91 1.80 -10.68
N LEU A 153 -12.95 0.90 -11.67
CA LEU A 153 -14.17 0.49 -12.35
C LEU A 153 -14.79 -0.77 -11.76
N TYR A 154 -13.98 -1.77 -11.40
CA TYR A 154 -14.46 -3.09 -11.01
C TYR A 154 -14.33 -3.33 -9.50
N TYR A 155 -13.23 -2.89 -8.89
CA TYR A 155 -12.92 -3.21 -7.49
C TYR A 155 -13.18 -2.06 -6.49
N LYS A 156 -13.84 -0.99 -6.94
CA LYS A 156 -14.07 0.21 -6.14
C LYS A 156 -14.79 -0.07 -4.81
N LYS A 157 -15.75 -1.00 -4.81
CA LYS A 157 -16.53 -1.34 -3.60
C LYS A 157 -15.74 -2.21 -2.63
N GLN A 158 -14.83 -3.02 -3.16
CA GLN A 158 -14.05 -4.01 -2.41
C GLN A 158 -12.80 -3.37 -1.79
N PHE A 159 -12.23 -2.34 -2.42
CA PHE A 159 -11.07 -1.63 -1.91
C PHE A 159 -11.41 -0.18 -1.56
N PRO A 160 -12.02 0.05 -0.37
CA PRO A 160 -12.25 1.41 0.10
C PRO A 160 -10.90 2.15 0.23
N TYR A 161 -10.87 3.42 -0.15
CA TYR A 161 -9.70 4.31 -0.09
C TYR A 161 -8.53 4.00 -1.03
N ILE A 162 -8.19 2.74 -1.32
CA ILE A 162 -7.16 2.40 -2.33
C ILE A 162 -7.67 2.69 -3.75
N SER A 163 -8.94 2.41 -4.04
CA SER A 163 -9.57 2.74 -5.33
C SER A 163 -9.80 4.24 -5.56
N LEU A 164 -9.59 5.06 -4.52
CA LEU A 164 -9.81 6.51 -4.53
C LEU A 164 -8.52 7.31 -4.67
N VAL A 165 -7.34 6.66 -4.75
CA VAL A 165 -6.07 7.35 -5.01
C VAL A 165 -6.15 8.02 -6.37
N ARG A 166 -6.43 9.33 -6.36
CA ARG A 166 -6.31 10.20 -7.52
C ARG A 166 -4.86 10.66 -7.57
N PHE A 167 -4.07 10.09 -8.46
CA PHE A 167 -2.88 10.77 -8.96
C PHE A 167 -3.33 11.95 -9.82
N THR A 168 -3.81 13.01 -9.17
CA THR A 168 -4.01 14.29 -9.83
C THR A 168 -2.66 14.98 -9.79
N ILE A 169 -1.86 14.78 -10.84
CA ILE A 169 -0.78 15.71 -11.13
C ILE A 169 -1.50 16.99 -11.54
N LYS A 170 -1.60 17.96 -10.61
CA LYS A 170 -1.96 19.33 -10.95
C LYS A 170 -0.73 20.03 -11.50
#